data_AF-W0VD65-F1
#
_entry.id   AF-W0VD65-F1
#
_cell.length_a   1.000
_cell.length_b   1.000
_cell.length_c   1.000
_cell.angle_alpha   90.00
_cell.angle_beta   90.00
_cell.angle_gamma   90.00
#
_symmetry.space_group_name_H-M   'P 1'
#
loop_
_entity.id
_entity.type
_entity.pdbx_description
1 polymer ?
#
loop_
_entity_poly.entity_id
_entity_poly.type
_entity_poly.pdbx_seq_one_letter_code
_entity_poly.pdbx_strand_id
1 'polypeptide(L)'
;MGSFSTMHWVIVLVIVALVFGTKKISSFGADLGGAIKGFKDGMRETDPAPADSAANIANGANVKPAAALIDAQDVHAAPKQ
;
A
#
# COMPACT_ATOMS: atom_id res chain seq x y z
N MET A 1 35.29 20.30 -18.44
CA MET A 1 33.87 20.70 -18.51
C MET A 1 33.00 19.51 -18.08
N GLY A 2 33.10 19.09 -16.81
CA GLY A 2 32.50 17.85 -16.29
C GLY A 2 31.46 18.12 -15.20
N SER A 3 30.70 19.19 -15.36
CA SER A 3 30.10 19.89 -14.24
C SER A 3 28.75 19.36 -13.74
N PHE A 4 28.25 18.20 -14.18
CA PHE A 4 26.94 17.69 -13.70
C PHE A 4 26.85 16.15 -13.66
N SER A 5 27.94 15.48 -13.27
CA SER A 5 28.04 14.02 -13.12
C SER A 5 27.19 13.53 -11.93
N THR A 6 25.94 13.16 -12.19
CA THR A 6 24.99 12.47 -11.29
C THR A 6 24.55 13.23 -10.01
N MET A 7 25.44 13.93 -9.31
CA MET A 7 25.12 14.70 -8.10
C MET A 7 24.12 15.83 -8.37
N HIS A 8 24.12 16.41 -9.57
CA HIS A 8 23.14 17.40 -9.97
C HIS A 8 21.70 16.87 -9.90
N TRP A 9 21.47 15.65 -10.39
CA TRP A 9 20.15 15.03 -10.40
C TRP A 9 19.62 14.77 -8.99
N VAL A 10 20.52 14.43 -8.04
CA VAL A 10 20.16 14.28 -6.62
C VAL A 10 19.73 15.62 -6.02
N ILE A 11 20.51 16.69 -6.26
CA ILE A 11 20.14 18.05 -5.79
C ILE A 11 18.79 18.48 -6.36
N VAL A 12 18.54 18.25 -7.65
CA VAL A 12 17.27 18.61 -8.29
C VAL A 12 16.09 17.85 -7.68
N LEU A 13 16.24 16.55 -7.41
CA LEU A 13 15.19 15.76 -6.73
C LEU A 13 14.86 16.31 -5.35
N VAL A 14 15.87 16.70 -4.58
CA VAL A 14 15.67 17.29 -3.25
C VAL A 14 14.91 18.62 -3.34
N ILE A 15 15.31 19.50 -4.27
CA ILE A 15 14.63 20.79 -4.45
C ILE A 15 13.17 20.59 -4.88
N VAL A 16 12.90 19.69 -5.82
CA VAL A 16 11.52 19.36 -6.24
C VAL A 16 10.72 18.82 -5.05
N ALA A 17 11.30 17.94 -4.23
CA ALA A 17 10.63 17.43 -3.04
C ALA A 17 10.29 18.51 -2.01
N LEU A 18 11.15 19.52 -1.86
CA LEU A 18 10.91 20.65 -0.96
C LEU A 18 9.84 21.61 -1.51
N VAL A 19 9.84 21.88 -2.82
CA VAL A 19 8.88 22.80 -3.46
C VAL A 19 7.48 22.20 -3.53
N PHE A 20 7.37 20.94 -3.94
CA PHE A 20 6.08 20.24 -4.05
C PHE A 20 5.60 19.67 -2.70
N GLY A 21 6.51 19.56 -1.73
CA GLY A 21 6.28 18.87 -0.47
C GLY A 21 6.20 17.35 -0.63
N THR A 22 6.68 16.61 0.36
CA THR A 22 6.67 15.13 0.36
C THR A 22 5.26 14.54 0.33
N LYS A 23 4.25 15.30 0.75
CA LYS A 23 2.85 14.83 0.86
C LYS A 23 2.18 14.61 -0.51
N LYS A 24 2.47 15.47 -1.50
CA LYS A 24 2.00 15.28 -2.88
C LYS A 24 2.79 14.18 -3.60
N ILE A 25 4.11 14.16 -3.41
CA ILE A 25 4.97 13.13 -4.01
C ILE A 25 4.69 11.74 -3.44
N SER A 26 4.28 11.64 -2.18
CA SER A 26 3.91 10.36 -1.57
C SER A 26 2.61 9.79 -2.15
N SER A 27 1.56 10.60 -2.35
CA SER A 27 0.31 10.10 -2.95
C SER A 27 0.52 9.68 -4.40
N PHE A 28 1.16 10.53 -5.22
CA PHE A 28 1.45 10.19 -6.62
C PHE A 28 2.51 9.09 -6.75
N GLY A 29 3.47 9.03 -5.82
CA GLY A 29 4.51 8.02 -5.76
C GLY A 29 4.01 6.66 -5.31
N ALA A 30 2.94 6.58 -4.49
CA ALA A 30 2.30 5.32 -4.15
C ALA A 30 1.57 4.73 -5.35
N ASP A 31 0.85 5.56 -6.12
CA ASP A 31 0.12 5.14 -7.32
C ASP A 31 1.09 4.71 -8.45
N LEU A 32 2.11 5.53 -8.76
CA LEU A 32 3.14 5.16 -9.74
C LEU A 32 4.04 4.02 -9.23
N GLY A 33 4.39 4.04 -7.94
CA GLY A 33 5.24 3.03 -7.33
C GLY A 33 4.59 1.65 -7.30
N GLY A 34 3.28 1.58 -7.07
CA GLY A 34 2.50 0.34 -7.15
C GLY A 34 2.51 -0.28 -8.55
N ALA A 35 2.29 0.54 -9.59
CA ALA A 35 2.32 0.09 -10.98
C ALA A 35 3.71 -0.42 -11.39
N ILE A 36 4.77 0.30 -11.02
CA ILE A 36 6.16 -0.10 -11.31
C ILE A 36 6.57 -1.35 -10.51
N LYS A 37 6.07 -1.49 -9.27
CA LYS A 37 6.30 -2.67 -8.44
C LYS A 37 5.68 -3.92 -9.05
N GLY A 38 4.41 -3.87 -9.48
CA GLY A 38 3.76 -4.99 -10.16
C GLY A 38 4.47 -5.39 -11.46
N PHE A 39 4.98 -4.42 -12.22
CA PHE A 39 5.81 -4.69 -13.39
C PHE A 39 7.14 -5.38 -13.03
N LYS A 40 7.84 -4.91 -11.98
CA LYS A 40 9.06 -5.56 -11.49
C LYS A 40 8.80 -6.96 -10.98
N ASP A 41 7.74 -7.15 -10.21
CA ASP A 41 7.38 -8.45 -9.64
C ASP A 41 6.98 -9.44 -10.74
N GLY A 42 6.25 -9.01 -11.77
CA GLY A 42 5.93 -9.84 -12.94
C GLY A 42 7.16 -10.20 -13.80
N MET A 43 8.10 -9.28 -13.96
CA MET A 43 9.38 -9.58 -14.63
C MET A 43 10.27 -10.53 -13.81
N ARG A 44 10.21 -10.46 -12.48
CA ARG A 44 10.91 -11.38 -11.58
C ARG A 44 10.27 -12.76 -11.56
N GLU A 45 8.96 -12.87 -11.77
CA GLU A 45 8.29 -14.17 -11.91
C GLU A 45 8.73 -14.92 -13.18
N THR A 46 9.23 -14.20 -14.18
CA THR A 46 9.77 -14.79 -15.42
C THR A 46 11.21 -15.30 -15.26
N ASP A 47 11.88 -14.99 -14.14
CA ASP A 47 13.25 -15.41 -13.82
C ASP A 47 13.21 -16.34 -12.58
N PRO A 48 13.64 -17.62 -12.67
CA PRO A 48 13.48 -18.58 -11.58
C PRO A 48 14.49 -18.31 -10.44
N ALA A 49 14.26 -17.28 -9.62
CA ALA A 49 15.01 -16.99 -8.41
C ALA A 49 14.09 -16.60 -7.24
N PRO A 50 14.40 -17.02 -6.00
CA PRO A 50 13.42 -17.19 -4.95
C PRO A 50 12.84 -15.87 -4.45
N ALA A 51 11.52 -15.85 -4.32
CA ALA A 51 10.72 -14.73 -3.85
C ALA A 51 10.84 -14.58 -2.33
N ASP A 52 11.76 -13.73 -1.88
CA ASP A 52 11.70 -13.11 -0.56
C ASP A 52 11.37 -11.62 -0.67
N SER A 53 10.43 -11.19 0.17
CA SER A 53 10.12 -9.81 0.56
C SER A 53 9.18 -8.96 -0.32
N ALA A 54 7.90 -8.98 0.06
CA ALA A 54 7.10 -7.76 0.21
C ALA A 54 5.95 -7.98 1.22
N ALA A 55 6.32 -8.26 2.47
CA ALA A 55 5.38 -8.25 3.59
C ALA A 55 4.85 -6.81 3.83
N ASN A 56 3.52 -6.70 3.89
CA ASN A 56 2.78 -5.88 4.85
C ASN A 56 3.00 -4.36 4.83
N ILE A 57 2.39 -3.64 3.88
CA ILE A 57 1.97 -2.24 4.09
C ILE A 57 0.58 -2.05 3.46
N ALA A 58 -0.47 -2.49 4.14
CA ALA A 58 -1.84 -1.93 4.03
C ALA A 58 -2.77 -2.57 5.08
N ASN A 59 -2.33 -2.74 6.33
CA ASN A 59 -3.25 -3.06 7.42
C ASN A 59 -3.95 -1.77 7.89
N GLY A 60 -4.92 -1.31 7.10
CA GLY A 60 -5.94 -0.34 7.52
C GLY A 60 -6.97 -1.00 8.44
N ALA A 61 -6.51 -1.58 9.54
CA ALA A 61 -7.39 -2.06 10.60
C ALA A 61 -7.86 -0.87 11.42
N ASN A 62 -9.10 -0.41 11.18
CA ASN A 62 -10.07 -0.18 12.26
C ASN A 62 -11.47 0.11 11.68
N VAL A 63 -12.12 -0.93 11.14
CA VAL A 63 -13.59 -0.92 11.05
C VAL A 63 -14.08 -1.10 12.48
N LYS A 64 -14.62 -0.04 13.08
CA LYS A 64 -15.30 -0.08 14.38
C LYS A 64 -16.62 -0.83 14.22
N PRO A 65 -16.85 -2.01 14.85
CA PRO A 65 -18.20 -2.49 15.10
C PRO A 65 -18.60 -1.97 16.47
N ALA A 66 -19.15 -0.75 16.49
CA ALA A 66 -19.93 -0.29 17.63
C ALA A 66 -21.38 -0.70 17.40
N ALA A 67 -21.92 -1.50 18.32
CA ALA A 67 -23.34 -1.63 18.61
C ALA A 67 -24.26 -2.21 17.50
N ALA A 68 -24.34 -3.54 17.47
CA ALA A 68 -25.59 -4.27 17.25
C ALA A 68 -25.51 -5.51 18.17
N LEU A 69 -25.81 -5.40 19.47
CA LEU A 69 -27.16 -5.59 20.02
C LEU A 69 -27.80 -6.81 19.34
N ILE A 70 -27.49 -8.02 19.82
CA ILE A 70 -28.34 -8.73 20.80
C ILE A 70 -29.80 -8.61 20.37
N ASP A 71 -30.26 -9.42 19.42
CA ASP A 71 -31.68 -9.75 19.29
C ASP A 71 -31.85 -11.07 18.53
N ALA A 72 -32.87 -11.84 18.93
CA ALA A 72 -33.30 -13.14 18.39
C ALA A 72 -32.51 -14.40 18.81
N GLN A 73 -32.40 -14.64 20.11
CA GLN A 73 -32.33 -16.00 20.64
C GLN A 73 -33.31 -16.15 21.81
N ASP A 74 -34.62 -16.07 21.51
CA ASP A 74 -35.66 -16.48 22.45
C ASP A 74 -36.92 -17.00 21.72
N VAL A 75 -37.46 -18.10 22.27
CA VAL A 75 -38.78 -18.72 22.07
C VAL A 75 -39.24 -19.19 20.68
N HIS A 76 -38.95 -20.46 20.35
CA HIS A 76 -39.97 -21.33 19.75
C HIS A 76 -40.06 -22.64 20.51
N ALA A 77 -40.79 -22.57 21.63
CA ALA A 77 -41.37 -23.72 22.28
C ALA A 77 -42.59 -24.20 21.46
N ALA A 78 -42.50 -25.41 20.88
CA ALA A 78 -43.64 -26.29 20.61
C ALA A 78 -43.16 -27.66 20.07
N PRO A 79 -43.10 -28.73 20.87
CA PRO A 79 -43.18 -30.09 20.33
C PRO A 79 -44.66 -30.47 20.20
N LYS A 80 -45.12 -30.63 18.96
CA LYS A 80 -46.27 -31.48 18.65
C LYS A 80 -45.76 -32.70 17.90
N GLN A 81 -46.23 -33.86 18.36
CA GLN A 81 -46.07 -35.25 17.87
C GLN A 81 -45.05 -36.05 18.66
#